data_AF-A0A662QA03-F1
#
_entry.id   AF-A0A662QA03-F1
#
_cell.length_a   1.000
_cell.length_b   1.000
_cell.length_c   1.000
_cell.angle_alpha   90.00
_cell.angle_beta   90.00
_cell.angle_gamma   90.00
#
_symmetry.space_group_name_H-M   'P 1'
#
loop_
_entity.id
_entity.type
_entity.pdbx_description
1 polymer ?
#
loop_
_entity_poly.entity_id
_entity_poly.type
_entity_poly.pdbx_seq_one_letter_code
_entity_poly.pdbx_strand_id
1 'polypeptide(L)'
;TIRRIKSSTPNVKVEVLIPDLNNDADALSQIVREKPDVIGHNIETVKRLTKIVRDPRAGYEKSLKTLKIVKELAPEIYTKSSIMLGLGETEEEVVAAMRDLRKVGVDILTLGQYLQPTRRHLPVVEYVHPEKFERLKKIGEELGFLSVAAGPLVRSSYKAAEYFAKLDR
;
A
#
# COMPACT_ATOMS: atom_id res chain seq x y z
N THR A 1 -12.40 12.48 -11.84
CA THR A 1 -12.53 11.13 -12.42
C THR A 1 -13.41 10.22 -11.59
N ILE A 2 -13.11 10.00 -10.30
CA ILE A 2 -13.90 9.15 -9.39
C ILE A 2 -15.41 9.44 -9.50
N ARG A 3 -15.81 10.71 -9.34
CA ARG A 3 -17.20 11.18 -9.51
C ARG A 3 -17.87 10.66 -10.77
N ARG A 4 -17.19 10.79 -11.91
CA ARG A 4 -17.74 10.41 -13.22
C ARG A 4 -17.98 8.91 -13.29
N ILE A 5 -17.00 8.10 -12.86
CA ILE A 5 -17.12 6.64 -12.81
C ILE A 5 -18.29 6.24 -11.90
N LYS A 6 -18.35 6.76 -10.68
CA LYS A 6 -19.44 6.48 -9.74
C LYS A 6 -20.82 6.89 -10.29
N SER A 7 -20.91 8.01 -11.02
CA SER A 7 -22.16 8.44 -11.65
C SER A 7 -22.57 7.60 -12.87
N SER A 8 -21.60 7.13 -13.68
CA SER A 8 -21.89 6.37 -14.91
C SER A 8 -22.09 4.88 -14.66
N THR A 9 -21.42 4.34 -13.64
CA THR A 9 -21.39 2.91 -13.33
C THR A 9 -21.46 2.72 -11.81
N PRO A 10 -22.63 2.90 -11.18
CA PRO A 10 -22.76 2.98 -9.71
C PRO A 10 -22.37 1.69 -8.98
N ASN A 11 -22.45 0.54 -9.64
CA ASN A 11 -22.10 -0.76 -9.06
C ASN A 11 -20.59 -1.08 -9.13
N VAL A 12 -19.79 -0.23 -9.81
CA VAL A 12 -18.35 -0.44 -9.92
C VAL A 12 -17.65 0.08 -8.66
N LYS A 13 -16.87 -0.80 -8.05
CA LYS A 13 -15.94 -0.44 -6.99
C LYS A 13 -14.74 0.28 -7.60
N VAL A 14 -14.29 1.35 -6.96
CA VAL A 14 -13.23 2.25 -7.41
C VAL A 14 -12.12 2.26 -6.37
N GLU A 15 -10.95 1.78 -6.76
CA GLU A 15 -9.70 1.97 -6.02
C GLU A 15 -8.90 3.11 -6.68
N VAL A 16 -8.32 3.99 -5.86
CA VAL A 16 -7.39 5.03 -6.34
C VAL A 16 -6.04 4.92 -5.64
N LEU A 17 -4.95 5.03 -6.39
CA LEU A 17 -3.59 5.10 -5.87
C LEU A 17 -3.10 6.55 -5.96
N ILE A 18 -2.82 7.16 -4.82
CA ILE A 18 -2.50 8.59 -4.72
C ILE A 18 -1.02 8.84 -4.40
N PRO A 19 -0.44 9.97 -4.84
CA PRO A 19 0.84 10.44 -4.30
C PRO A 19 0.67 10.94 -2.86
N ASP A 20 1.75 11.37 -2.21
CA ASP A 20 1.69 11.88 -0.84
C ASP A 20 0.94 13.22 -0.70
N LEU A 21 0.74 13.93 -1.81
CA LEU A 21 0.14 15.27 -1.90
C LEU A 21 0.70 16.26 -0.89
N ASN A 22 1.98 16.09 -0.52
CA ASN A 22 2.63 16.85 0.53
C ASN A 22 1.90 16.89 1.88
N ASN A 23 1.08 15.87 2.17
CA ASN A 23 0.15 15.84 3.31
C ASN A 23 -0.84 17.02 3.34
N ASP A 24 -1.16 17.61 2.20
CA ASP A 24 -2.19 18.64 2.07
C ASP A 24 -3.56 18.04 2.40
N ALA A 25 -4.11 18.44 3.54
CA ALA A 25 -5.38 17.93 4.05
C ALA A 25 -6.56 18.32 3.16
N ASP A 26 -6.53 19.49 2.50
CA ASP A 26 -7.59 19.93 1.61
C ASP A 26 -7.58 19.10 0.32
N ALA A 27 -6.39 18.88 -0.24
CA ALA A 27 -6.23 18.03 -1.42
C ALA A 27 -6.68 16.57 -1.14
N LEU A 28 -6.32 16.02 0.03
CA LEU A 28 -6.76 14.70 0.46
C LEU A 28 -8.29 14.66 0.68
N SER A 29 -8.85 15.69 1.33
CA SER A 29 -10.29 15.80 1.56
C SER A 29 -11.08 15.83 0.27
N GLN A 30 -10.58 16.50 -0.78
CA GLN A 30 -11.24 16.50 -2.09
C GLN A 30 -11.36 15.09 -2.68
N ILE A 31 -10.33 14.23 -2.52
CA ILE A 31 -10.37 12.85 -3.02
C ILE A 31 -11.34 12.01 -2.18
N VAL A 32 -11.26 12.13 -0.86
CA VAL A 32 -12.12 11.40 0.09
C VAL A 32 -13.60 11.71 -0.14
N ARG A 33 -13.96 12.97 -0.41
CA ARG A 33 -15.34 13.39 -0.68
C ARG A 33 -15.97 12.70 -1.89
N GLU A 34 -15.17 12.23 -2.84
CA GLU A 34 -15.66 11.47 -3.99
C GLU A 34 -15.96 9.99 -3.68
N LYS A 35 -15.73 9.55 -2.44
CA LYS A 35 -16.06 8.22 -1.91
C LYS A 35 -15.56 7.04 -2.79
N PRO A 36 -14.25 6.98 -3.10
CA PRO A 36 -13.67 5.72 -3.60
C PRO A 36 -13.83 4.62 -2.55
N ASP A 37 -13.88 3.36 -2.99
CA ASP A 37 -14.00 2.21 -2.08
C ASP A 37 -12.66 1.88 -1.42
N VAL A 38 -11.55 2.12 -2.12
CA VAL A 38 -10.19 2.01 -1.57
C VAL A 38 -9.34 3.22 -1.96
N ILE A 39 -8.57 3.74 -1.01
CA ILE A 39 -7.48 4.71 -1.25
C ILE A 39 -6.15 4.05 -0.90
N GLY A 40 -5.32 3.87 -1.93
CA GLY A 40 -3.96 3.36 -1.80
C GLY A 40 -2.93 4.49 -1.74
N HIS A 41 -1.93 4.35 -0.86
CA HIS A 41 -0.68 5.08 -0.92
C HIS A 41 0.47 4.17 -0.48
N ASN A 42 1.43 3.95 -1.37
CA ASN A 42 2.50 2.99 -1.13
C ASN A 42 3.66 3.61 -0.35
N ILE A 43 4.11 2.93 0.71
CA ILE A 43 5.38 3.26 1.37
C ILE A 43 6.59 2.68 0.61
N GLU A 44 6.35 1.72 -0.27
CA GLU A 44 7.27 1.05 -1.22
C GLU A 44 8.38 0.22 -0.57
N THR A 45 8.98 0.67 0.52
CA THR A 45 10.08 -0.02 1.20
C THR A 45 10.13 0.35 2.68
N VAL A 46 11.09 -0.22 3.40
CA VAL A 46 11.32 0.04 4.83
C VAL A 46 11.97 1.41 5.07
N LYS A 47 11.88 1.89 6.31
CA LYS A 47 12.35 3.23 6.71
C LYS A 47 13.79 3.52 6.31
N ARG A 48 14.71 2.57 6.55
CA ARG A 48 16.14 2.70 6.21
C ARG A 48 16.38 2.91 4.71
N LEU A 49 15.66 2.18 3.86
CA LEU A 49 15.85 2.17 2.41
C LEU A 49 15.09 3.28 1.68
N THR A 50 14.17 3.97 2.34
CA THR A 50 13.31 4.99 1.73
C THR A 50 14.10 6.03 0.92
N LYS A 51 15.19 6.57 1.47
CA LYS A 51 16.02 7.60 0.79
C LYS A 51 16.78 7.08 -0.42
N ILE A 52 16.97 5.76 -0.52
CA ILE A 52 17.70 5.10 -1.60
C ILE A 52 16.71 4.70 -2.71
N VAL A 53 15.54 4.19 -2.32
CA VAL A 53 14.56 3.58 -3.22
C VAL A 53 13.62 4.62 -3.84
N ARG A 54 13.25 5.65 -3.09
CA ARG A 54 12.17 6.57 -3.48
C ARG A 54 12.72 7.93 -3.89
N ASP A 55 11.88 8.67 -4.61
CA ASP A 55 12.12 10.07 -4.93
C ASP A 55 12.47 10.85 -3.64
N PRO A 56 13.47 11.75 -3.66
CA PRO A 56 13.88 12.51 -2.47
C PRO A 56 12.78 13.33 -1.78
N ARG A 57 11.69 13.64 -2.50
CA ARG A 57 10.53 14.36 -1.96
C ARG A 57 9.55 13.45 -1.21
N ALA A 58 9.65 12.14 -1.42
CA ALA A 58 8.89 11.13 -0.71
C ALA A 58 9.61 10.74 0.59
N GLY A 59 8.85 10.60 1.67
CA GLY A 59 9.37 10.25 2.99
C GLY A 59 8.56 9.14 3.62
N TYR A 60 9.21 8.30 4.42
CA TYR A 60 8.57 7.19 5.13
C TYR A 60 7.46 7.71 6.06
N GLU A 61 7.82 8.63 6.97
CA GLU A 61 6.87 9.26 7.90
C GLU A 61 5.81 10.09 7.17
N LYS A 62 6.19 10.72 6.05
CA LYS A 62 5.29 11.50 5.21
C LYS A 62 4.21 10.61 4.59
N SER A 63 4.59 9.45 4.08
CA SER A 63 3.67 8.46 3.53
C SER A 63 2.75 7.86 4.60
N LEU A 64 3.28 7.54 5.78
CA LEU A 64 2.46 7.11 6.91
C LEU A 64 1.46 8.19 7.34
N LYS A 65 1.88 9.46 7.36
CA LYS A 65 1.00 10.59 7.65
C LYS A 65 -0.09 10.77 6.58
N THR A 66 0.20 10.56 5.30
CA THR A 66 -0.84 10.59 4.24
C THR A 66 -1.91 9.54 4.53
N LEU A 67 -1.51 8.30 4.81
CA LEU A 67 -2.44 7.20 5.11
C LEU A 67 -3.26 7.48 6.38
N LYS A 68 -2.60 8.01 7.41
CA LYS A 68 -3.26 8.42 8.66
C LYS A 68 -4.35 9.47 8.41
N ILE A 69 -4.04 10.54 7.68
CA ILE A 69 -4.99 11.61 7.36
C ILE A 69 -6.19 11.05 6.59
N VAL A 70 -5.95 10.19 5.59
CA VAL A 70 -7.05 9.55 4.84
C VAL A 70 -7.96 8.76 5.77
N LYS A 71 -7.39 7.95 6.66
CA LYS A 71 -8.17 7.13 7.59
C LYS A 71 -8.94 7.96 8.62
N GLU A 72 -8.38 9.08 9.07
CA GLU A 72 -9.04 10.03 9.98
C GLU A 72 -10.18 10.79 9.29
N LEU A 73 -10.03 11.14 8.01
CA LEU A 73 -11.04 11.85 7.23
C LEU A 73 -12.25 10.98 6.86
N ALA A 74 -12.04 9.69 6.59
CA ALA A 74 -13.09 8.75 6.25
C ALA A 74 -12.72 7.32 6.71
N PRO A 75 -13.05 6.96 7.97
CA PRO A 75 -12.76 5.64 8.53
C PRO A 75 -13.39 4.48 7.74
N GLU A 76 -14.49 4.73 7.05
CA GLU A 76 -15.24 3.78 6.23
C GLU A 76 -14.57 3.44 4.90
N ILE A 77 -13.67 4.30 4.40
CA ILE A 77 -12.90 4.02 3.18
C ILE A 77 -11.74 3.10 3.54
N TYR A 78 -11.59 2.01 2.79
CA TYR A 78 -10.46 1.11 2.98
C TYR A 78 -9.17 1.78 2.53
N THR A 79 -8.14 1.67 3.36
CA THR A 79 -6.80 2.18 3.07
C THR A 79 -5.87 1.05 2.70
N LYS A 80 -4.97 1.31 1.76
CA LYS A 80 -4.08 0.28 1.21
C LYS A 80 -2.66 0.79 1.05
N SER A 81 -1.69 -0.10 1.27
CA SER A 81 -0.29 0.18 1.01
C SER A 81 0.47 -1.03 0.45
N SER A 82 1.71 -0.81 0.05
CA SER A 82 2.59 -1.86 -0.47
C SER A 82 4.02 -1.72 0.03
N ILE A 83 4.70 -2.87 0.09
CA ILE A 83 6.13 -2.99 0.29
C ILE A 83 6.68 -3.90 -0.82
N MET A 84 7.69 -3.43 -1.53
CA MET A 84 8.49 -4.24 -2.45
C MET A 84 9.63 -4.90 -1.68
N LEU A 85 9.81 -6.21 -1.89
CA LEU A 85 10.86 -7.00 -1.29
C LEU A 85 12.00 -7.28 -2.27
N GLY A 86 13.19 -7.57 -1.76
CA GLY A 86 14.39 -7.85 -2.53
C GLY A 86 15.25 -6.62 -2.84
N LEU A 87 15.06 -5.53 -2.10
CA LEU A 87 15.85 -4.29 -2.19
C LEU A 87 16.95 -4.19 -1.11
N GLY A 88 17.09 -5.22 -0.27
CA GLY A 88 18.09 -5.31 0.80
C GLY A 88 17.53 -5.01 2.19
N GLU A 89 16.20 -5.05 2.35
CA GLU A 89 15.50 -5.02 3.63
C GLU A 89 15.61 -6.36 4.37
N THR A 90 15.66 -6.32 5.71
CA THR A 90 15.55 -7.54 6.53
C THR A 90 14.10 -7.88 6.83
N GLU A 91 13.83 -9.12 7.24
CA GLU A 91 12.48 -9.55 7.63
C GLU A 91 11.95 -8.71 8.82
N GLU A 92 12.81 -8.40 9.79
CA GLU A 92 12.48 -7.57 10.96
C GLU A 92 12.10 -6.14 10.56
N GLU A 93 12.79 -5.56 9.57
CA GLU A 93 12.46 -4.23 9.06
C GLU A 93 11.11 -4.22 8.33
N VAL A 94 10.80 -5.28 7.58
CA VAL A 94 9.49 -5.44 6.93
C VAL A 94 8.39 -5.56 7.98
N VAL A 95 8.57 -6.39 9.00
CA VAL A 95 7.59 -6.55 10.08
C VAL A 95 7.43 -5.26 10.89
N ALA A 96 8.50 -4.49 11.11
CA ALA A 96 8.42 -3.17 11.72
C ALA A 96 7.58 -2.21 10.86
N ALA A 97 7.80 -2.21 9.54
CA ALA A 97 7.00 -1.39 8.62
C ALA A 97 5.53 -1.81 8.58
N MET A 98 5.24 -3.10 8.66
CA MET A 98 3.88 -3.62 8.79
C MET A 98 3.19 -3.11 10.05
N ARG A 99 3.89 -3.13 11.20
CA ARG A 99 3.37 -2.56 12.45
C ARG A 99 3.11 -1.07 12.33
N ASP A 100 3.98 -0.31 11.68
CA ASP A 100 3.78 1.13 11.49
C ASP A 100 2.58 1.43 10.59
N LEU A 101 2.39 0.67 9.52
CA LEU A 101 1.20 0.75 8.66
C LEU A 101 -0.09 0.46 9.46
N ARG A 102 -0.09 -0.55 10.33
CA ARG A 102 -1.24 -0.84 11.21
C ARG A 102 -1.50 0.28 12.22
N LYS A 103 -0.47 0.87 12.80
CA LYS A 103 -0.62 2.02 13.74
C LYS A 103 -1.32 3.21 13.11
N VAL A 104 -1.18 3.42 11.80
CA VAL A 104 -1.87 4.49 11.06
C VAL A 104 -3.17 4.04 10.40
N GLY A 105 -3.63 2.82 10.71
CA GLY A 105 -4.96 2.33 10.32
C GLY A 105 -5.05 1.71 8.93
N VAL A 106 -3.94 1.30 8.31
CA VAL A 106 -3.93 0.71 6.96
C VAL A 106 -4.62 -0.64 6.93
N ASP A 107 -5.68 -0.77 6.15
CA ASP A 107 -6.54 -1.96 6.13
C ASP A 107 -5.98 -3.11 5.28
N ILE A 108 -5.39 -2.78 4.13
CA ILE A 108 -4.94 -3.76 3.11
C ILE A 108 -3.44 -3.60 2.86
N LEU A 109 -2.71 -4.72 2.82
CA LEU A 109 -1.28 -4.76 2.53
C LEU A 109 -0.98 -5.62 1.30
N THR A 110 -0.06 -5.15 0.47
CA THR A 110 0.52 -5.94 -0.62
C THR A 110 2.04 -6.05 -0.46
N LEU A 111 2.57 -7.26 -0.61
CA LEU A 111 4.00 -7.60 -0.54
C LEU A 111 4.40 -8.27 -1.85
N GLY A 112 5.25 -7.62 -2.63
CA GLY A 112 5.64 -8.07 -3.97
C GLY A 112 7.15 -8.08 -4.18
N GLN A 113 7.66 -8.89 -5.10
CA GLN A 113 9.09 -8.85 -5.46
C GLN A 113 9.40 -7.58 -6.26
N TYR A 114 10.45 -6.87 -5.87
CA TYR A 114 11.07 -5.86 -6.70
C TYR A 114 11.67 -6.52 -7.94
N LEU A 115 11.20 -6.11 -9.12
CA LEU A 115 11.77 -6.52 -10.40
C LEU A 115 12.41 -5.28 -11.01
N GLN A 116 13.72 -5.35 -11.23
CA GLN A 116 14.48 -4.27 -11.83
C GLN A 116 13.95 -3.98 -13.25
N PRO A 117 13.39 -2.79 -13.53
CA PRO A 117 12.83 -2.51 -14.85
C PRO A 117 13.89 -2.42 -15.95
N THR A 118 15.05 -1.84 -15.62
CA THR A 118 16.20 -1.71 -16.53
C THR A 118 17.49 -1.69 -15.72
N ARG A 119 18.64 -1.93 -16.36
CA ARG A 119 19.96 -1.85 -15.71
C ARG A 119 20.31 -0.51 -15.03
N ARG A 120 19.63 0.59 -15.38
CA ARG A 120 19.80 1.91 -14.72
C ARG A 120 19.08 2.04 -13.37
N HIS A 121 18.14 1.15 -13.08
CA HIS A 121 17.42 1.14 -11.80
C HIS A 121 18.21 0.34 -10.76
N LEU A 122 17.81 0.44 -9.50
CA LEU A 122 18.44 -0.30 -8.40
C LEU A 122 18.56 -1.79 -8.75
N PRO A 123 19.70 -2.43 -8.43
CA PRO A 123 19.82 -3.87 -8.62
C PRO A 123 18.90 -4.61 -7.64
N VAL A 124 18.43 -5.78 -8.06
CA VAL A 124 17.78 -6.73 -7.13
C VAL A 124 18.86 -7.27 -6.19
N VAL A 125 18.65 -7.16 -4.88
CA VAL A 125 19.55 -7.71 -3.86
C VAL A 125 19.22 -9.18 -3.60
N GLU A 126 17.92 -9.52 -3.55
CA GLU A 126 17.45 -10.88 -3.28
C GLU A 126 16.20 -11.16 -4.14
N TYR A 127 16.15 -12.35 -4.75
CA TYR A 127 14.89 -12.93 -5.22
C TYR A 127 14.28 -13.72 -4.08
N VAL A 128 13.25 -13.15 -3.46
CA VAL A 128 12.68 -13.66 -2.23
C VAL A 128 11.98 -15.00 -2.47
N HIS A 129 12.32 -15.99 -1.66
CA HIS A 129 11.70 -17.32 -1.74
C HIS A 129 10.18 -17.26 -1.42
N PRO A 130 9.31 -18.01 -2.12
CA PRO A 130 7.87 -18.01 -1.88
C PRO A 130 7.46 -18.23 -0.42
N GLU A 131 8.21 -19.03 0.34
CA GLU A 131 7.95 -19.27 1.76
C GLU A 131 8.06 -18.00 2.63
N LYS A 132 8.95 -17.07 2.30
CA LYS A 132 9.08 -15.80 3.03
C LYS A 132 7.85 -14.93 2.80
N PHE A 133 7.28 -14.92 1.58
CA PHE A 133 6.00 -14.25 1.33
C PHE A 133 4.87 -14.86 2.15
N GLU A 134 4.78 -16.19 2.25
CA GLU A 134 3.74 -16.86 3.03
C GLU A 134 3.88 -16.58 4.54
N ARG A 135 5.11 -16.56 5.08
CA ARG A 135 5.35 -16.16 6.48
C ARG A 135 4.92 -14.72 6.74
N LEU A 136 5.37 -13.78 5.90
CA LEU A 136 5.02 -12.37 6.04
C LEU A 136 3.52 -12.14 5.90
N LYS A 137 2.84 -12.90 5.04
CA LYS A 137 1.38 -12.86 4.91
C LYS A 137 0.70 -13.21 6.24
N LYS A 138 1.07 -14.34 6.85
CA LYS A 138 0.53 -14.77 8.14
C LYS A 138 0.78 -13.74 9.24
N ILE A 139 2.00 -13.21 9.31
CA ILE A 139 2.34 -12.14 10.26
C ILE A 139 1.45 -10.91 10.04
N GLY A 140 1.18 -10.53 8.79
CA GLY A 140 0.30 -9.40 8.49
C GLY A 140 -1.15 -9.66 8.92
N GLU A 141 -1.65 -10.86 8.66
CA GLU A 141 -2.99 -11.28 9.11
C GLU A 141 -3.07 -11.25 10.66
N GLU A 142 -2.05 -11.73 11.37
CA GLU A 142 -1.95 -11.67 12.84
C GLU A 142 -1.84 -10.24 13.39
N LEU A 143 -1.19 -9.33 12.65
CA LEU A 143 -1.16 -7.89 12.98
C LEU A 143 -2.49 -7.18 12.69
N GLY A 144 -3.48 -7.90 12.14
CA GLY A 144 -4.85 -7.42 11.96
C GLY A 144 -5.05 -6.57 10.71
N PHE A 145 -4.26 -6.77 9.64
CA PHE A 145 -4.68 -6.31 8.31
C PHE A 145 -5.95 -7.08 7.90
N LEU A 146 -6.93 -6.40 7.32
CA LEU A 146 -8.14 -7.05 6.80
C LEU A 146 -7.82 -7.97 5.62
N SER A 147 -6.77 -7.63 4.87
CA SER A 147 -6.26 -8.48 3.81
C SER A 147 -4.78 -8.28 3.52
N VAL A 148 -4.08 -9.38 3.28
CA VAL A 148 -2.68 -9.38 2.88
C VAL A 148 -2.49 -10.19 1.60
N ALA A 149 -2.00 -9.52 0.56
CA ALA A 149 -1.54 -10.14 -0.67
C ALA A 149 -0.01 -10.26 -0.60
N ALA A 150 0.54 -11.47 -0.67
CA ALA A 150 1.98 -11.66 -0.68
C ALA A 150 2.39 -12.67 -1.75
N GLY A 151 3.38 -12.32 -2.56
CA GLY A 151 3.95 -13.25 -3.52
C GLY A 151 4.85 -12.58 -4.56
N PRO A 152 5.65 -13.36 -5.31
CA PRO A 152 6.63 -12.79 -6.24
C PRO A 152 6.01 -11.88 -7.31
N LEU A 153 4.82 -12.22 -7.81
CA LEU A 153 4.13 -11.47 -8.87
C LEU A 153 3.06 -10.51 -8.33
N VAL A 154 2.93 -10.37 -7.02
CA VAL A 154 1.97 -9.43 -6.43
C VAL A 154 2.40 -7.99 -6.74
N ARG A 155 1.42 -7.20 -7.16
CA ARG A 155 1.53 -5.75 -7.39
C ARG A 155 0.44 -5.05 -6.60
N SER A 156 0.57 -3.74 -6.43
CA SER A 156 -0.41 -2.93 -5.72
C SER A 156 -1.84 -3.14 -6.25
N SER A 157 -2.04 -3.28 -7.56
CA SER A 157 -3.36 -3.53 -8.17
C SER A 157 -3.72 -5.02 -8.33
N TYR A 158 -2.84 -5.95 -7.97
CA TYR A 158 -3.05 -7.38 -8.22
C TYR A 158 -4.29 -7.90 -7.48
N LYS A 159 -5.23 -8.50 -8.23
CA LYS A 159 -6.46 -9.11 -7.71
C LYS A 159 -7.28 -8.22 -6.77
N ALA A 160 -7.21 -6.89 -6.92
CA ALA A 160 -7.96 -5.94 -6.09
C ALA A 160 -9.46 -6.30 -5.99
N ALA A 161 -10.09 -6.71 -7.10
CA ALA A 161 -11.47 -7.17 -7.15
C ALA A 161 -11.77 -8.42 -6.28
N GLU A 162 -10.86 -9.39 -6.22
CA GLU A 162 -11.04 -10.58 -5.38
C GLU A 162 -10.92 -10.24 -3.89
N TYR A 163 -10.12 -9.23 -3.55
CA TYR A 163 -10.00 -8.74 -2.17
C TYR A 163 -11.25 -7.96 -1.74
N PHE A 164 -11.85 -7.15 -2.62
CA PHE A 164 -13.15 -6.52 -2.36
C PHE A 164 -14.23 -7.55 -2.00
N ALA A 165 -14.32 -8.65 -2.76
CA ALA A 165 -15.30 -9.70 -2.50
C ALA A 165 -15.13 -10.41 -1.14
N LYS A 166 -13.95 -10.33 -0.52
CA LYS A 166 -13.70 -10.84 0.84
C LYS A 166 -14.05 -9.84 1.93
N LEU A 167 -14.01 -8.54 1.63
CA LEU A 167 -14.32 -7.46 2.58
C LEU A 167 -15.83 -7.15 2.63
N ASP A 168 -16.55 -7.39 1.53
CA ASP A 168 -18.01 -7.24 1.44
C ASP A 168 -18.79 -8.44 2.04
N ARG A 169 -18.11 -9.40 2.71
CA ARG A 169 -18.72 -10.57 3.39
C ARG A 169 -18.63 -10.43 4.91
#